data_AF-A0A6L8IRX7-F1
#
_entry.id   AF-A0A6L8IRX7-F1
#
_cell.length_a   1.000
_cell.length_b   1.000
_cell.length_c   1.000
_cell.angle_alpha   90.00
_cell.angle_beta   90.00
_cell.angle_gamma   90.00
#
_symmetry.space_group_name_H-M   'P 1'
#
loop_
_entity.id
_entity.type
_entity.pdbx_description
1 polymer ?
#
loop_
_entity_poly.entity_id
_entity_poly.type
_entity_poly.pdbx_seq_one_letter_code
_entity_poly.pdbx_strand_id
1 'polypeptide(L)'
;MPVPNATLAPAIAKERQYPRGTTMATAEERHVPRYHFVAPEGPCAPFDPNGALFRRGRYHLFYIFQDPRLPRRGHSWGHASSPDLVNWRFHPPALKPGGDVPEEGIFSGCALITREGVPALVYYG
;
A
#
# COMPACT_ATOMS: atom_id res chain seq x y z
N MET A 1 -8.04 23.19 22.36
CA MET A 1 -9.11 22.17 22.35
C MET A 1 -8.48 20.87 21.88
N PRO A 2 -8.28 19.85 22.73
CA PRO A 2 -7.69 18.59 22.28
C PRO A 2 -8.75 17.75 21.55
N VAL A 3 -8.40 17.28 20.35
CA VAL A 3 -9.21 16.32 19.59
C VAL A 3 -9.10 14.92 20.22
N PRO A 4 -10.18 14.12 20.28
CA PRO A 4 -10.17 12.83 20.97
C PRO A 4 -9.35 11.79 20.20
N ASN A 5 -8.56 11.01 20.95
CA ASN A 5 -7.91 9.80 20.47
C ASN A 5 -8.97 8.81 19.97
N ALA A 6 -9.09 8.64 18.66
CA ALA A 6 -9.83 7.54 18.07
C ALA A 6 -8.96 6.28 18.18
N THR A 7 -9.30 5.41 19.13
CA THR A 7 -8.79 4.05 19.25
C THR A 7 -9.07 3.29 17.94
N LEU A 8 -8.03 3.04 17.14
CA LEU A 8 -8.10 2.20 15.96
C LEU A 8 -8.17 0.72 16.37
N ALA A 9 -9.19 0.01 15.90
CA ALA A 9 -9.32 -1.44 16.04
C ALA A 9 -8.18 -2.18 15.28
N PRO A 10 -7.70 -3.33 15.78
CA PRO A 10 -6.54 -4.01 15.22
C PRO A 10 -6.95 -4.91 14.05
N ALA A 11 -6.89 -4.41 12.82
CA ALA A 11 -6.89 -5.21 11.59
C ALA A 11 -6.53 -4.27 10.43
N ILE A 12 -5.35 -4.30 9.82
CA ILE A 12 -4.80 -5.41 9.04
C ILE A 12 -3.27 -5.22 9.04
N ALA A 13 -2.59 -5.82 10.00
CA ALA A 13 -1.16 -6.07 9.89
C ALA A 13 -0.93 -7.39 10.62
N LYS A 14 -1.33 -8.50 9.99
CA LYS A 14 -0.59 -9.72 10.26
C LYS A 14 0.79 -9.42 9.71
N GLU A 15 1.71 -9.09 10.61
CA GLU A 15 3.13 -9.11 10.35
C GLU A 15 3.41 -10.44 9.66
N ARG A 16 3.50 -10.44 8.31
CA ARG A 16 3.86 -11.63 7.56
C ARG A 16 5.33 -11.84 7.86
N GLN A 17 5.58 -12.56 8.95
CA GLN A 17 6.89 -13.03 9.30
C GLN A 17 7.24 -14.10 8.28
N TYR A 18 7.95 -13.70 7.22
CA TYR A 18 8.50 -14.67 6.28
C TYR A 18 9.40 -15.62 7.08
N PRO A 19 9.18 -16.94 7.02
CA PRO A 19 9.97 -17.88 7.80
C PRO A 19 11.44 -17.68 7.43
N ARG A 20 12.22 -17.17 8.40
CA ARG A 20 13.67 -17.24 8.35
C ARG A 20 13.98 -18.71 8.56
N GLY A 21 14.39 -19.36 7.47
CA GLY A 21 14.17 -20.78 7.21
C GLY A 21 14.60 -21.73 8.33
N THR A 22 13.90 -22.87 8.39
CA THR A 22 14.39 -24.23 8.70
C THR A 22 13.27 -25.28 8.45
N THR A 23 12.00 -24.87 8.33
CA THR A 23 10.90 -25.78 7.96
C THR A 23 10.81 -25.99 6.45
N MET A 24 10.59 -27.24 6.00
CA MET A 24 10.32 -27.57 4.59
C MET A 24 9.13 -26.75 4.10
N ALA A 25 9.39 -25.80 3.19
CA ALA A 25 8.38 -24.95 2.60
C ALA A 25 7.33 -25.82 1.87
N THR A 26 6.05 -25.50 2.07
CA THR A 26 4.96 -26.07 1.28
C THR A 26 5.18 -25.78 -0.21
N ALA A 27 4.56 -26.55 -1.10
CA ALA A 27 4.70 -26.35 -2.54
C ALA A 27 4.29 -24.92 -2.98
N GLU A 28 3.33 -24.30 -2.30
CA GLU A 28 2.92 -22.90 -2.51
C GLU A 28 3.96 -21.90 -2.00
N GLU A 29 4.59 -22.16 -0.85
CA GLU A 29 5.62 -21.29 -0.28
C GLU A 29 6.89 -21.23 -1.15
N ARG A 30 7.17 -22.27 -1.95
CA ARG A 30 8.31 -22.31 -2.88
C ARG A 30 8.27 -21.16 -3.90
N HIS A 31 7.08 -20.71 -4.28
CA HIS A 31 6.90 -19.69 -5.32
C HIS A 31 6.75 -18.27 -4.77
N VAL A 32 6.76 -18.10 -3.45
CA VAL A 32 6.65 -16.77 -2.85
C VAL A 32 8.00 -16.04 -3.00
N PRO A 33 8.02 -14.89 -3.69
CA PRO A 33 9.28 -14.21 -3.95
C PRO A 33 9.87 -13.61 -2.66
N ARG A 34 11.16 -13.83 -2.46
CA ARG A 34 11.90 -13.34 -1.26
C ARG A 34 12.46 -11.94 -1.42
N TYR A 35 12.60 -11.47 -2.66
CA TYR A 35 13.24 -10.19 -3.02
C TYR A 35 12.36 -9.33 -3.95
N HIS A 36 11.05 -9.58 -3.96
CA HIS A 36 10.09 -8.70 -4.62
C HIS A 36 9.18 -8.06 -3.58
N PHE A 37 8.68 -6.87 -3.88
CA PHE A 37 7.62 -6.28 -3.09
C PHE A 37 6.37 -7.16 -3.18
N VAL A 38 5.80 -7.53 -2.02
CA VAL A 38 4.57 -8.31 -1.93
C VAL A 38 3.61 -7.56 -1.03
N ALA A 39 2.47 -7.17 -1.59
CA ALA A 39 1.40 -6.51 -0.86
C ALA A 39 0.83 -7.44 0.24
N PRO A 40 0.69 -6.97 1.50
CA PRO A 40 0.15 -7.78 2.58
C PRO A 40 -1.34 -8.10 2.41
N GLU A 41 -2.06 -7.35 1.59
CA GLU A 41 -3.49 -7.48 1.33
C GLU A 41 -3.86 -8.70 0.47
N GLY A 42 -2.86 -9.35 -0.16
CA GLY A 42 -3.07 -10.51 -1.03
C GLY A 42 -3.11 -10.13 -2.51
N PRO A 43 -3.88 -10.85 -3.36
CA PRO A 43 -4.02 -10.50 -4.77
C PRO A 43 -4.55 -9.07 -4.95
N CYS A 44 -3.83 -8.29 -5.74
CA CYS A 44 -3.99 -6.84 -5.84
C CYS A 44 -4.21 -6.44 -7.30
N ALA A 45 -5.28 -6.88 -7.97
CA ALA A 45 -5.50 -6.60 -9.39
C ALA A 45 -5.67 -5.09 -9.65
N PRO A 46 -5.15 -4.52 -10.75
CA PRO A 46 -4.42 -5.15 -11.87
C PRO A 46 -2.92 -5.42 -11.61
N PHE A 47 -2.45 -5.31 -10.36
CA PHE A 47 -1.07 -5.50 -9.90
C PHE A 47 -0.13 -4.33 -10.21
N ASP A 48 -0.71 -3.17 -10.49
CA ASP A 48 0.04 -1.98 -10.87
C ASP A 48 0.78 -1.36 -9.68
N PRO A 49 2.10 -1.15 -9.79
CA PRO A 49 2.81 -0.22 -8.93
C PRO A 49 2.39 1.21 -9.30
N ASN A 50 2.26 2.06 -8.29
CA ASN A 50 1.74 3.41 -8.43
C ASN A 50 2.60 4.42 -7.67
N GLY A 51 2.61 5.65 -8.15
CA GLY A 51 3.09 6.81 -7.37
C GLY A 51 4.50 6.73 -6.77
N ALA A 52 5.44 5.99 -7.35
CA ALA A 52 6.76 5.81 -6.75
C ALA A 52 7.51 7.16 -6.66
N LEU A 53 8.02 7.51 -5.47
CA LEU A 53 8.74 8.77 -5.23
C LEU A 53 9.81 8.61 -4.14
N PHE A 54 10.92 9.32 -4.27
CA PHE A 54 11.91 9.44 -3.20
C PHE A 54 11.76 10.79 -2.49
N ARG A 55 11.55 10.77 -1.17
CA ARG A 55 11.37 11.99 -0.39
C ARG A 55 11.79 11.80 1.06
N ARG A 56 12.44 12.83 1.63
CA ARG A 56 12.87 12.87 3.04
C ARG A 56 13.64 11.59 3.45
N GLY A 57 14.56 11.17 2.57
CA GLY A 57 15.44 10.02 2.82
C GLY A 57 14.79 8.65 2.66
N ARG A 58 13.61 8.55 2.03
CA ARG A 58 12.89 7.28 1.85
C ARG A 58 12.34 7.14 0.45
N TYR A 59 12.35 5.92 -0.06
CA TYR A 59 11.57 5.49 -1.21
C TYR A 59 10.15 5.22 -0.76
N HIS A 60 9.17 5.75 -1.46
CA HIS A 60 7.75 5.47 -1.26
C HIS A 60 7.24 4.73 -2.50
N LEU A 61 6.47 3.68 -2.26
CA LEU A 61 5.77 2.91 -3.28
C LEU A 61 4.30 2.87 -2.90
N PHE A 62 3.45 3.19 -3.87
CA PHE A 62 2.02 2.96 -3.77
C PHE A 62 1.66 1.82 -4.71
N TYR A 63 0.51 1.21 -4.50
CA TYR A 63 0.04 0.09 -5.30
C TYR A 63 -1.47 -0.03 -5.13
N ILE A 64 -2.15 -0.56 -6.14
CA ILE A 64 -3.58 -0.82 -6.01
C ILE A 64 -3.79 -2.05 -5.14
N PHE A 65 -4.76 -2.00 -4.24
CA PHE A 65 -5.34 -3.19 -3.59
C PHE A 65 -6.87 -3.06 -3.54
N GLN A 66 -7.54 -4.18 -3.28
CA GLN A 66 -8.99 -4.23 -3.12
C GLN A 66 -9.35 -4.30 -1.63
N ASP A 67 -9.98 -3.25 -1.09
CA ASP A 67 -10.52 -3.31 0.28
C ASP A 67 -11.86 -4.08 0.26
N PRO A 68 -11.97 -5.26 0.90
CA PRO A 68 -13.20 -6.04 0.93
C PRO A 68 -14.35 -5.35 1.69
N ARG A 69 -14.06 -4.29 2.45
CA ARG A 69 -15.05 -3.53 3.24
C ARG A 69 -15.69 -2.40 2.44
N LEU A 70 -15.15 -2.05 1.28
CA LEU A 70 -15.67 -0.98 0.44
C LEU A 70 -16.69 -1.54 -0.59
N PRO A 71 -17.69 -0.74 -0.98
CA PRO A 71 -18.57 -1.08 -2.09
C PRO A 71 -17.76 -1.48 -3.33
N ARG A 72 -18.23 -2.51 -4.04
CA ARG A 72 -17.57 -3.07 -5.25
C ARG A 72 -16.09 -3.47 -5.05
N ARG A 73 -15.64 -3.65 -3.80
CA ARG A 73 -14.23 -3.94 -3.45
C ARG A 73 -13.28 -2.89 -4.05
N GLY A 74 -13.70 -1.62 -3.98
CA GLY A 74 -13.12 -0.50 -4.71
C GLY A 74 -11.59 -0.44 -4.66
N HIS A 75 -11.00 -0.13 -5.81
CA HIS A 75 -9.56 0.05 -5.97
C HIS A 75 -9.08 1.17 -5.03
N SER A 76 -8.12 0.85 -4.17
CA SER A 76 -7.53 1.76 -3.20
C SER A 76 -6.02 1.73 -3.35
N TRP A 77 -5.34 2.80 -2.95
CA TRP A 77 -3.87 2.84 -2.97
C TRP A 77 -3.30 2.48 -1.60
N GLY A 78 -2.61 1.35 -1.55
CA GLY A 78 -1.74 0.99 -0.44
C GLY A 78 -0.49 1.87 -0.45
N HIS A 79 0.20 1.94 0.69
CA HIS A 79 1.41 2.75 0.83
C HIS A 79 2.48 2.02 1.63
N ALA A 80 3.65 1.86 1.02
CA ALA A 80 4.85 1.38 1.69
C ALA A 80 6.00 2.38 1.51
N SER A 81 6.93 2.42 2.47
CA SER A 81 8.19 3.15 2.30
C SER A 81 9.39 2.38 2.82
N SER A 82 10.52 2.56 2.15
CA SER A 82 11.77 1.87 2.43
C SER A 82 12.94 2.84 2.44
N PRO A 83 13.94 2.66 3.32
CA PRO A 83 15.19 3.40 3.24
C PRO A 83 16.15 2.87 2.15
N ASP A 84 15.96 1.62 1.69
CA ASP A 84 16.97 0.86 0.93
C ASP A 84 16.39 -0.02 -0.21
N LEU A 85 15.08 0.09 -0.47
CA LEU A 85 14.31 -0.73 -1.42
C LEU A 85 14.21 -2.23 -1.08
N VAL A 86 14.75 -2.65 0.07
CA VAL A 86 14.75 -4.05 0.53
C VAL A 86 13.86 -4.21 1.76
N ASN A 87 13.98 -3.29 2.72
CA ASN A 87 13.26 -3.31 3.98
C ASN A 87 12.08 -2.33 3.91
N TRP A 88 10.87 -2.87 3.85
CA TRP A 88 9.65 -2.08 3.65
C TRP A 88 8.86 -1.89 4.95
N ARG A 89 8.41 -0.67 5.18
CA ARG A 89 7.41 -0.34 6.20
C ARG A 89 6.09 -0.01 5.52
N PHE A 90 5.04 -0.73 5.88
CA PHE A 90 3.67 -0.45 5.41
C PHE A 90 3.03 0.65 6.26
N HIS A 91 2.21 1.47 5.60
CA HIS A 91 1.48 2.61 6.18
C HIS A 91 -0.03 2.44 5.95
N PRO A 92 -0.88 3.25 6.59
CA PRO A 92 -2.30 3.30 6.23
C PRO A 92 -2.49 3.58 4.73
N PRO A 93 -3.57 3.08 4.11
CA PRO A 93 -3.89 3.38 2.72
C PRO A 93 -3.86 4.88 2.44
N ALA A 94 -3.21 5.26 1.33
CA ALA A 94 -3.04 6.65 0.94
C ALA A 94 -4.29 7.23 0.31
N LEU A 95 -4.99 6.43 -0.51
CA LEU A 95 -6.22 6.81 -1.19
C LEU A 95 -7.23 5.65 -1.06
N LYS A 96 -8.50 5.98 -0.79
CA LYS A 96 -9.60 5.03 -0.77
C LYS A 96 -10.89 5.69 -1.26
N PRO A 97 -11.76 4.96 -1.98
CA PRO A 97 -13.12 5.40 -2.28
C PRO A 97 -13.92 5.77 -1.02
N GLY A 98 -14.81 6.76 -1.16
CA GLY A 98 -15.72 7.22 -0.10
C GLY A 98 -15.24 8.42 0.69
N GLY A 99 -16.07 8.89 1.62
CA GLY A 99 -15.90 10.21 2.24
C GLY A 99 -16.32 11.30 1.26
N ASP A 100 -15.44 12.29 1.04
CA ASP A 100 -15.66 13.39 0.09
C ASP A 100 -15.23 13.05 -1.36
N VAL A 101 -14.77 11.82 -1.59
CA VAL A 101 -14.30 11.31 -2.89
C VAL A 101 -15.49 10.68 -3.63
N PRO A 102 -15.95 11.24 -4.76
CA PRO A 102 -17.11 10.72 -5.50
C PRO A 102 -16.83 9.39 -6.23
N GLU A 103 -15.57 9.05 -6.46
CA GLU A 103 -15.16 7.87 -7.20
C GLU A 103 -15.41 6.57 -6.41
N GLU A 104 -15.90 5.55 -7.10
CA GLU A 104 -16.08 4.22 -6.53
C GLU A 104 -14.79 3.37 -6.57
N GLY A 105 -13.80 3.79 -7.35
CA GLY A 105 -12.50 3.15 -7.50
C GLY A 105 -11.42 4.17 -7.81
N ILE A 106 -10.24 3.98 -7.23
CA ILE A 106 -9.06 4.81 -7.44
C ILE A 106 -8.03 3.96 -8.19
N PHE A 107 -7.99 4.13 -9.49
CA PHE A 107 -7.14 3.36 -10.40
C PHE A 107 -5.73 3.97 -10.50
N SER A 108 -4.95 3.49 -11.47
CA SER A 108 -3.54 3.77 -11.57
C SER A 108 -3.22 5.22 -11.89
N GLY A 109 -1.99 5.60 -11.60
CA GLY A 109 -1.55 6.98 -11.59
C GLY A 109 -0.11 7.16 -11.17
N CYS A 110 0.28 8.41 -10.99
CA CYS A 110 1.65 8.79 -10.67
C CYS A 110 1.71 9.72 -9.45
N ALA A 111 2.94 9.92 -8.98
CA ALA A 111 3.25 10.90 -7.96
C ALA A 111 4.26 11.87 -8.54
N LEU A 112 4.12 13.14 -8.19
CA LEU A 112 5.06 14.18 -8.57
C LEU A 112 5.30 15.12 -7.39
N ILE A 113 6.40 15.87 -7.48
CA ILE A 113 6.67 16.99 -6.60
C ILE A 113 6.31 18.26 -7.37
N THR A 114 5.41 19.07 -6.83
CA THR A 114 5.05 20.35 -7.44
C THR A 114 6.23 21.33 -7.41
N ARG A 115 6.10 22.45 -8.11
CA ARG A 115 7.13 23.51 -8.11
C ARG A 115 7.40 24.07 -6.70
N GLU A 116 6.42 23.99 -5.81
CA GLU A 116 6.47 24.42 -4.42
C GLU A 116 7.05 23.33 -3.49
N GLY A 117 7.49 22.19 -4.02
CA GLY A 117 8.06 21.10 -3.23
C GLY A 117 7.02 20.22 -2.51
N VAL A 118 5.74 20.34 -2.89
CA VAL A 118 4.63 19.60 -2.30
C VAL A 118 4.43 18.29 -3.06
N PRO A 119 4.33 17.13 -2.39
CA PRO A 119 3.95 15.89 -3.07
C PRO A 119 2.49 15.94 -3.52
N ALA A 120 2.24 15.55 -4.76
CA ALA A 120 0.91 15.38 -5.33
C ALA A 120 0.78 13.97 -5.90
N LEU A 121 -0.40 13.37 -5.70
CA LEU A 121 -0.80 12.12 -6.32
C LEU A 121 -1.82 12.44 -7.41
N VAL A 122 -1.67 11.84 -8.58
CA VAL A 122 -2.59 11.97 -9.71
C VAL A 122 -3.01 10.56 -10.09
N TYR A 123 -4.31 10.31 -10.17
CA TYR A 123 -4.87 8.98 -10.42
C TYR A 123 -6.02 9.04 -11.42
N TYR A 124 -6.39 7.88 -11.98
CA TYR A 124 -7.63 7.73 -12.75
C TYR A 124 -8.78 7.32 -11.84
N GLY A 125 -9.86 8.09 -11.87
CA GLY A 125 -11.06 7.93 -11.06
C GLY A 125 -12.18 7.15 -11.72
#